data_AF-A0A814S093-F1
#
_entry.id   AF-A0A814S093-F1
#
_cell.length_a   1.000
_cell.length_b   1.000
_cell.length_c   1.000
_cell.angle_alpha   90.00
_cell.angle_beta   90.00
_cell.angle_gamma   90.00
#
_symmetry.space_group_name_H-M   'P 1'
#
loop_
_entity.id
_entity.type
_entity.pdbx_description
1 polymer ?
#
loop_
_entity_poly.entity_id
_entity_poly.type
_entity_poly.pdbx_seq_one_letter_code
_entity_poly.pdbx_strand_id
1 'polypeptide(L)'
;MDKTQAYKCLGNEDPLPDLIQRTNKYLLDLRLAKWITQKQYELLSIKPNEVELSHLYYLPKAHKPGTPLRPIISGLKHPTIKISKFLDDLLRPIFDGMAKETTTMVNIKYE
;
A
#
# COMPACT_ATOMS: atom_id res chain seq x y z
N MET A 1 1.56 21.61 19.21
CA MET A 1 1.66 20.15 19.03
C MET A 1 2.99 19.74 19.64
N ASP A 2 2.97 18.86 20.63
CA ASP A 2 4.22 18.32 21.18
C ASP A 2 4.98 17.58 20.09
N LYS A 3 6.30 17.78 20.03
CA LYS A 3 7.16 17.02 19.12
C LYS A 3 7.13 15.56 19.59
N THR A 4 6.51 14.71 18.78
CA THR A 4 6.53 13.26 19.03
C THR A 4 7.79 12.65 18.39
N GLN A 5 8.28 11.55 18.94
CA GLN A 5 9.36 10.75 18.36
C GLN A 5 8.85 9.75 17.30
N ALA A 6 7.63 9.96 16.79
CA ALA A 6 6.96 9.01 15.88
C ALA A 6 7.56 9.02 14.46
N TYR A 7 8.14 10.15 14.03
CA TYR A 7 8.71 10.31 12.69
C TYR A 7 10.08 10.99 12.77
N LYS A 8 11.01 10.56 11.91
CA LYS A 8 12.33 11.15 11.73
C LYS A 8 12.46 11.67 10.30
N CYS A 9 13.01 12.88 10.16
CA CYS A 9 13.36 13.42 8.85
C CYS A 9 14.49 12.60 8.21
N LEU A 10 14.33 12.18 6.96
CA LEU A 10 15.31 11.39 6.21
C LEU A 10 16.40 12.25 5.55
N GLY A 11 16.36 13.57 5.71
CA GLY A 11 17.27 14.52 5.06
C GLY A 11 16.69 15.10 3.77
N ASN A 12 17.57 15.52 2.86
CA ASN A 12 17.21 16.17 1.60
C ASN A 12 17.26 15.23 0.38
N GLU A 13 17.73 14.00 0.57
CA GLU A 13 17.82 13.02 -0.51
C GLU A 13 16.44 12.40 -0.74
N ASP A 14 16.06 12.28 -2.02
CA ASP A 14 14.84 11.57 -2.40
C ASP A 14 15.05 10.07 -2.19
N PRO A 15 14.27 9.40 -1.30
CA PRO A 15 14.41 7.97 -1.07
C PRO A 15 13.76 7.11 -2.17
N LEU A 16 13.03 7.69 -3.12
CA LEU A 16 12.32 6.95 -4.16
C LEU A 16 13.23 6.06 -5.03
N PRO A 17 14.40 6.51 -5.51
CA PRO A 17 15.29 5.68 -6.33
C PRO A 17 15.79 4.42 -5.60
N ASP A 18 16.21 4.55 -4.33
CA ASP A 18 16.61 3.40 -3.49
C ASP A 18 15.45 2.42 -3.33
N LEU A 19 14.25 2.95 -3.04
CA LEU A 19 13.07 2.13 -2.83
C LEU A 19 12.68 1.34 -4.10
N ILE A 20 12.76 1.95 -5.28
CA ILE A 20 12.54 1.28 -6.57
C ILE A 20 13.59 0.18 -6.77
N GLN A 21 14.86 0.50 -6.57
CA GLN A 21 15.96 -0.46 -6.75
C GLN A 21 15.78 -1.68 -5.85
N ARG A 22 15.52 -1.47 -4.55
CA ARG A 22 15.32 -2.54 -3.57
C ARG A 22 14.10 -3.39 -3.90
N THR A 23 13.00 -2.77 -4.34
CA THR A 23 11.78 -3.48 -4.72
C THR A 23 12.03 -4.37 -5.94
N ASN A 24 12.65 -3.85 -7.00
CA ASN A 24 12.97 -4.63 -8.19
C ASN A 24 13.99 -5.72 -7.91
N LYS A 25 14.99 -5.47 -7.06
CA LYS A 25 15.93 -6.49 -6.59
C LYS A 25 15.20 -7.64 -5.90
N TYR A 26 14.27 -7.33 -4.99
CA TYR A 26 13.50 -8.36 -4.30
C TYR A 26 12.66 -9.20 -5.27
N LEU A 27 12.01 -8.58 -6.25
CA LEU A 27 11.26 -9.28 -7.29
C LEU A 27 12.16 -10.20 -8.14
N LEU A 28 13.38 -9.74 -8.46
CA LEU A 28 14.35 -10.55 -9.19
C LEU A 28 14.79 -11.76 -8.36
N ASP A 29 15.06 -11.56 -7.06
CA ASP A 29 15.46 -12.64 -6.15
C ASP A 29 14.33 -13.69 -6.05
N LEU A 30 13.06 -13.29 -5.97
CA LEU A 30 11.90 -14.20 -6.01
C LEU A 30 11.79 -14.97 -7.34
N ARG A 31 12.05 -14.31 -8.47
CA ARG A 31 12.04 -14.95 -9.79
C ARG A 31 13.16 -15.98 -9.91
N LEU A 32 14.37 -15.65 -9.45
CA LEU A 32 15.52 -16.57 -9.46
C LEU A 32 15.28 -17.78 -8.56
N ALA A 33 14.64 -17.57 -7.42
CA ALA A 33 14.20 -18.65 -6.53
C ALA A 33 13.03 -19.48 -7.10
N LYS A 34 12.44 -19.09 -8.25
CA LYS A 34 11.26 -19.69 -8.89
C LYS A 34 9.98 -19.61 -8.04
N TRP A 35 9.87 -18.60 -7.18
CA TRP A 35 8.65 -18.35 -6.39
C TRP A 35 7.59 -17.61 -7.19
N ILE A 36 8.03 -16.87 -8.22
CA ILE A 36 7.17 -16.24 -9.22
C ILE A 36 7.64 -16.62 -10.63
N THR A 37 6.70 -16.69 -11.56
CA THR A 37 6.96 -16.93 -12.98
C THR A 37 7.59 -15.71 -13.64
N GLN A 38 8.20 -15.92 -14.82
CA GLN A 38 8.74 -14.82 -15.63
C GLN A 38 7.66 -13.76 -15.95
N LYS A 39 6.45 -14.21 -16.33
CA LYS A 39 5.32 -13.32 -16.61
C LYS A 39 4.90 -12.50 -15.39
N GLN A 40 4.84 -13.12 -14.21
CA GLN A 40 4.54 -12.41 -12.96
C GLN A 40 5.63 -11.39 -12.63
N TYR A 41 6.90 -11.74 -12.78
CA TYR A 41 8.02 -10.83 -12.58
C TYR A 41 7.91 -9.59 -13.48
N GLU A 42 7.63 -9.76 -14.78
CA GLU A 42 7.46 -8.66 -15.73
C GLU A 42 6.28 -7.75 -15.37
N LEU A 43 5.16 -8.35 -14.93
CA LEU A 43 3.98 -7.60 -14.49
C LEU A 43 4.22 -6.82 -13.20
N LEU A 44 4.98 -7.39 -12.26
CA LEU A 44 5.23 -6.81 -10.94
C LEU A 44 6.36 -5.78 -10.95
N SER A 45 7.28 -5.85 -11.91
CA SER A 45 8.44 -4.96 -12.01
C SER A 45 8.03 -3.49 -12.07
N ILE A 46 8.79 -2.65 -11.38
CA ILE A 46 8.54 -1.22 -11.20
C ILE A 46 9.36 -0.42 -12.21
N LYS A 47 8.71 0.53 -12.88
CA LYS A 47 9.39 1.54 -13.69
C LYS A 47 9.40 2.87 -12.94
N PRO A 48 10.51 3.63 -12.95
CA PRO A 48 10.62 4.89 -12.20
C PRO A 48 9.54 5.93 -12.55
N ASN A 49 9.04 5.95 -13.78
CA ASN A 49 8.02 6.89 -14.25
C ASN A 49 6.57 6.49 -13.89
N GLU A 50 6.36 5.35 -13.23
CA GLU A 50 5.04 4.82 -12.88
C GLU A 50 4.71 4.98 -11.38
N VAL A 51 5.67 5.43 -10.56
CA VAL A 51 5.57 5.36 -9.09
C VAL A 51 6.01 6.65 -8.38
N GLU A 52 5.51 6.84 -7.16
CA GLU A 52 5.85 7.97 -6.29
C GLU A 52 5.92 7.51 -4.81
N LEU A 53 6.47 8.34 -3.94
CA LEU A 53 6.46 8.07 -2.49
C LEU A 53 5.06 8.20 -1.91
N SER A 54 4.80 7.47 -0.83
CA SER A 54 3.53 7.60 -0.12
C SER A 54 3.34 8.99 0.47
N HIS A 55 2.16 9.55 0.26
CA HIS A 55 1.78 10.85 0.82
C HIS A 55 1.13 10.70 2.20
N LEU A 56 1.71 11.36 3.20
CA LEU A 56 1.11 11.51 4.52
C LEU A 56 0.21 12.75 4.53
N TYR A 57 -1.06 12.56 4.85
CA TYR A 57 -2.01 13.65 5.04
C TYR A 57 -2.91 13.36 6.24
N TYR A 58 -3.68 14.37 6.66
CA TYR A 58 -4.46 14.31 7.88
C TYR A 58 -5.93 14.61 7.60
N LEU A 59 -6.82 13.78 8.13
CA LEU A 59 -8.27 13.99 8.06
C LEU A 59 -8.83 14.43 9.42
N PRO A 60 -9.74 15.42 9.47
CA PRO A 60 -10.35 15.84 10.72
C PRO A 60 -11.26 14.76 11.32
N LYS A 61 -11.23 14.63 12.65
CA LYS A 61 -12.10 13.71 13.41
C LYS A 61 -13.26 14.50 14.04
N ALA A 62 -14.17 14.99 13.19
CA ALA A 62 -15.25 15.90 13.60
C ALA A 62 -16.13 15.40 14.77
N HIS A 63 -16.23 14.08 14.98
CA HIS A 63 -17.04 13.48 16.05
C HIS A 63 -16.31 13.30 17.39
N LYS A 64 -15.03 13.67 17.53
CA LYS A 64 -14.28 13.53 18.79
C LYS A 64 -13.70 14.86 19.26
N PRO A 65 -14.33 15.52 20.26
CA PRO A 65 -13.76 16.69 20.91
C PRO A 65 -12.33 16.42 21.41
N GLY A 66 -11.41 17.36 21.20
CA GLY A 66 -10.01 17.23 21.63
C GLY A 66 -9.16 16.20 20.86
N THR A 67 -9.69 15.54 19.83
CA THR A 67 -8.89 14.64 18.96
C THR A 67 -8.56 15.34 17.65
N PRO A 68 -7.31 15.79 17.44
CA PRO A 68 -7.02 16.77 16.41
C PRO A 68 -7.22 16.22 14.99
N LEU A 69 -6.65 15.05 14.64
CA LEU A 69 -6.63 14.55 13.26
C LEU A 69 -6.46 13.02 13.22
N ARG A 70 -6.85 12.39 12.10
CA ARG A 70 -6.52 11.02 11.71
C ARG A 70 -5.41 11.07 10.66
N PRO A 71 -4.17 10.64 10.97
CA PRO A 71 -3.14 10.50 9.95
C PRO A 71 -3.52 9.40 8.96
N ILE A 72 -3.31 9.65 7.68
CA ILE A 72 -3.51 8.71 6.58
C ILE A 72 -2.24 8.69 5.74
N ILE A 73 -1.77 7.49 5.41
CA ILE A 73 -0.69 7.27 4.46
C ILE A 73 -1.31 6.76 3.16
N SER A 74 -1.26 7.55 2.09
CA SER A 74 -1.68 7.10 0.76
C SER A 74 -0.63 6.17 0.18
N GLY A 75 -1.01 4.91 -0.06
CA GLY A 75 -0.21 3.95 -0.83
C GLY A 75 -0.39 4.05 -2.34
N LEU A 76 -1.11 5.07 -2.84
CA LEU A 76 -1.36 5.23 -4.27
C LEU A 76 -0.04 5.39 -5.01
N LYS A 77 0.15 4.65 -6.11
CA LYS A 77 1.39 4.64 -6.92
C LYS A 77 2.68 4.32 -6.14
N HIS A 78 2.58 3.80 -4.92
CA HIS A 78 3.77 3.39 -4.17
C HIS A 78 4.52 2.26 -4.91
N PRO A 79 5.86 2.14 -4.82
CA PRO A 79 6.62 1.07 -5.47
C PRO A 79 6.18 -0.36 -5.15
N THR A 80 5.36 -0.58 -4.11
CA THR A 80 4.84 -1.91 -3.77
C THR A 80 3.40 -2.15 -4.24
N ILE A 81 2.75 -1.18 -4.91
CA ILE A 81 1.31 -1.25 -5.21
C ILE A 81 0.92 -2.44 -6.11
N LYS A 82 1.77 -2.78 -7.09
CA LYS A 82 1.53 -3.93 -7.98
C LYS A 82 1.60 -5.26 -7.21
N ILE A 83 2.50 -5.34 -6.23
CA ILE A 83 2.63 -6.51 -5.34
C ILE A 83 1.38 -6.63 -4.47
N SER A 84 0.95 -5.53 -3.83
CA SER A 84 -0.27 -5.52 -3.02
C SER A 84 -1.49 -5.93 -3.83
N LYS A 85 -1.64 -5.41 -5.06
CA LYS A 85 -2.73 -5.80 -5.97
C LYS A 85 -2.68 -7.27 -6.35
N PHE A 86 -1.50 -7.79 -6.68
CA PHE A 86 -1.34 -9.19 -7.03
C PHE A 86 -1.73 -10.13 -5.87
N LEU A 87 -1.33 -9.80 -4.64
CA LEU A 87 -1.73 -10.55 -3.45
C LEU A 87 -3.23 -10.41 -3.18
N ASP A 88 -3.79 -9.22 -3.35
CA ASP A 88 -5.23 -8.98 -3.20
C ASP A 88 -6.04 -9.81 -4.20
N ASP A 89 -5.64 -9.83 -5.47
CA ASP A 89 -6.30 -10.61 -6.52
C ASP A 89 -6.22 -12.13 -6.22
N LEU A 90 -5.13 -12.61 -5.60
CA LEU A 90 -4.98 -14.01 -5.18
C LEU A 90 -5.88 -14.36 -3.98
N LEU A 91 -5.99 -13.46 -3.02
CA LEU A 91 -6.74 -13.67 -1.77
C LEU A 91 -8.23 -13.37 -1.92
N ARG A 92 -8.63 -12.56 -2.91
CA ARG A 92 -10.01 -12.10 -3.10
C ARG A 92 -11.05 -13.22 -3.08
N PRO A 93 -10.88 -14.35 -3.81
CA PRO A 93 -11.88 -15.42 -3.79
C PRO A 93 -12.07 -16.05 -2.40
N ILE A 94 -11.00 -16.14 -1.61
CA ILE A 94 -11.02 -16.68 -0.24
C ILE A 94 -11.74 -15.69 0.68
N PHE A 95 -11.39 -14.41 0.57
CA PHE A 95 -12.02 -13.34 1.33
C PHE A 95 -13.53 -13.26 1.04
N ASP A 96 -13.94 -13.29 -0.23
CA ASP A 96 -15.34 -13.20 -0.63
C ASP A 96 -16.15 -14.42 -0.18
N GLY A 97 -15.51 -15.59 -0.07
CA GLY A 97 -16.10 -16.77 0.55
C GLY A 97 -16.41 -16.55 2.03
N MET A 98 -15.40 -16.14 2.81
CA MET A 98 -15.58 -15.91 4.26
C MET A 98 -16.51 -14.74 4.57
N ALA A 99 -16.41 -13.64 3.82
CA ALA A 99 -17.16 -12.42 4.09
C ALA A 99 -18.68 -12.63 4.03
N LYS A 100 -19.16 -13.56 3.18
CA LYS A 100 -20.58 -13.94 3.12
C LYS A 100 -21.09 -14.53 4.43
N GLU A 101 -20.25 -15.22 5.17
CA GLU A 101 -20.60 -15.90 6.41
C GLU A 101 -20.40 -14.98 7.62
N THR A 102 -19.43 -14.07 7.56
CA THR A 102 -19.01 -13.26 8.72
C THR A 102 -19.48 -11.81 8.68
N THR A 103 -20.00 -11.32 7.56
CA THR A 103 -20.31 -9.89 7.37
C THR A 103 -21.76 -9.70 6.94
N THR A 104 -22.55 -9.04 7.78
CA THR A 104 -23.87 -8.56 7.39
C THR A 104 -23.70 -7.33 6.50
N MET A 105 -23.97 -7.46 5.20
CA MET A 105 -24.09 -6.30 4.32
C MET A 105 -25.37 -5.56 4.69
N VAL A 106 -25.24 -4.41 5.34
CA VAL A 106 -26.38 -3.50 5.53
C VAL A 106 -26.78 -3.06 4.12
N ASN A 107 -27.97 -3.46 3.67
CA ASN A 107 -28.56 -3.02 2.42
C ASN A 107 -28.74 -1.50 2.48
N ILE A 108 -27.74 -0.74 2.04
CA ILE A 108 -27.90 0.68 1.76
C ILE A 108 -28.74 0.75 0.50
N LYS A 109 -30.05 0.85 0.67
CA LYS A 109 -30.94 1.30 -0.40
C LYS A 109 -30.53 2.74 -0.71
N TYR A 110 -30.01 2.96 -1.90
CA TYR A 110 -29.94 4.30 -2.45
C TYR A 110 -31.39 4.69 -2.76
N GLU A 111 -31.94 5.60 -1.95
CA GLU A 111 -33.15 6.38 -2.29
C GLU A 111 -32.81 7.41 -3.36
#